data_AF-A0A146G6X0-F1
#
_entry.id   AF-A0A146G6X0-F1
#
_cell.length_a   1.000
_cell.length_b   1.000
_cell.length_c   1.000
_cell.angle_alpha   90.00
_cell.angle_beta   90.00
_cell.angle_gamma   90.00
#
_symmetry.space_group_name_H-M   'P 1'
#
loop_
_entity.id
_entity.type
_entity.pdbx_description
1 polymer ?
#
loop_
_entity_poly.entity_id
_entity_poly.type
_entity_poly.pdbx_seq_one_letter_code
_entity_poly.pdbx_strand_id
1 'polypeptide(L)'
;MGTGAELAPYLIAMTVTSIAASAASTGISMYSQQEQAKTASAIADYNYDIERQNAEVQAKMAQQQALWRQQAAQVQYQLDQNNAQYMDQQARAVQMQAEEKARRVREEGERTLAKQRAQYAASGVVNEGTPLAVLSESAGLIELNAQDAIYEGDVQSRDWLRKAEEARYQSKFSLFDQQTAGYEAAAAKAGKVISLQTAELNRAAGKAQAEGYRISSYGTLLGGVSDIASTASYGLDRYSSLRKDDALKSTAAKTSTN
;
A
#
# COMPACT_ATOMS: atom_id res chain seq x y z
N MET A 1 -74.99 8.25 -14.23
CA MET A 1 -75.97 8.50 -13.16
C MET A 1 -76.17 7.20 -12.39
N GLY A 2 -75.52 7.11 -11.23
CA GLY A 2 -75.65 6.01 -10.27
C GLY A 2 -75.51 6.65 -8.89
N THR A 3 -76.61 6.63 -8.16
CA THR A 3 -76.87 7.34 -6.90
C THR A 3 -76.06 6.78 -5.76
N GLY A 4 -75.30 7.65 -5.08
CA GLY A 4 -74.83 7.40 -3.74
C GLY A 4 -75.95 7.64 -2.72
N ALA A 5 -76.11 6.72 -1.77
CA ALA A 5 -76.67 6.92 -0.44
C ALA A 5 -76.85 5.56 0.25
N GLU A 6 -75.80 4.92 0.79
CA GLU A 6 -76.01 3.77 1.68
C GLU A 6 -74.82 3.30 2.56
N LEU A 7 -73.84 4.15 2.92
CA LEU A 7 -72.71 3.75 3.79
C LEU A 7 -72.59 4.55 5.09
N ALA A 8 -73.71 4.96 5.69
CA ALA A 8 -73.71 5.90 6.82
C ALA A 8 -73.77 5.35 8.27
N PRO A 9 -73.93 4.05 8.63
CA PRO A 9 -73.99 3.69 10.06
C PRO A 9 -72.72 3.06 10.68
N TYR A 10 -71.67 2.70 9.94
CA TYR A 10 -70.52 1.95 10.52
C TYR A 10 -69.33 2.81 11.02
N LEU A 11 -69.40 4.14 10.91
CA LEU A 11 -68.26 5.03 11.21
C LEU A 11 -68.14 5.49 12.68
N ILE A 12 -69.08 5.14 13.56
CA ILE A 12 -69.09 5.67 14.95
C ILE A 12 -68.64 4.64 16.00
N ALA A 13 -68.55 3.35 15.66
CA ALA A 13 -68.14 2.31 16.62
C ALA A 13 -66.61 2.10 16.74
N MET A 14 -65.78 2.89 16.03
CA MET A 14 -64.32 2.69 15.93
C MET A 14 -63.45 3.75 16.61
N THR A 15 -63.99 4.59 17.49
CA THR A 15 -63.25 5.73 18.09
C THR A 15 -62.92 5.60 19.57
N VAL A 16 -63.45 4.60 20.28
CA VAL A 16 -63.19 4.45 21.74
C VAL A 16 -62.18 3.33 22.06
N THR A 17 -61.93 2.41 21.12
CA THR A 17 -60.92 1.34 21.28
C THR A 17 -59.49 1.74 20.85
N SER A 18 -59.29 2.93 20.28
CA SER A 18 -57.98 3.39 19.78
C SER A 18 -57.08 4.02 20.85
N ILE A 19 -57.64 4.51 21.96
CA ILE A 19 -56.87 5.21 23.01
C ILE A 19 -56.15 4.23 23.96
N ALA A 20 -56.69 3.02 24.16
CA ALA A 20 -56.02 1.96 24.91
C ALA A 20 -54.92 1.24 24.09
N ALA A 21 -55.06 1.20 22.75
CA ALA A 21 -54.07 0.63 21.86
C ALA A 21 -52.84 1.54 21.63
N SER A 22 -53.01 2.86 21.69
CA SER A 22 -51.90 3.83 21.53
C SER A 22 -50.91 3.82 22.70
N ALA A 23 -51.33 3.48 23.92
CA ALA A 23 -50.42 3.33 25.06
C ALA A 23 -49.56 2.05 24.95
N ALA A 24 -50.13 0.95 24.46
CA ALA A 24 -49.40 -0.31 24.28
C ALA A 24 -48.43 -0.27 23.06
N SER A 25 -48.77 0.43 21.97
CA SER A 25 -47.87 0.59 20.81
C SER A 25 -46.65 1.47 21.09
N THR A 26 -46.77 2.40 22.04
CA THR A 26 -45.67 3.30 22.43
C THR A 26 -44.59 2.57 23.25
N GLY A 27 -44.97 1.53 24.01
CA GLY A 27 -44.01 0.67 24.74
C GLY A 27 -43.20 -0.25 23.82
N ILE A 28 -43.82 -0.82 22.78
CA ILE A 28 -43.16 -1.74 21.84
C ILE A 28 -42.15 -1.00 20.94
N SER A 29 -42.44 0.26 20.57
CA SER A 29 -41.54 1.07 19.75
C SER A 29 -40.30 1.55 20.51
N MET A 30 -40.38 1.80 21.83
CA MET A 30 -39.20 2.11 22.64
C MET A 30 -38.26 0.92 22.78
N TYR A 31 -38.80 -0.27 23.02
CA TYR A 31 -37.98 -1.47 23.18
C TYR A 31 -37.22 -1.81 21.89
N SER A 32 -37.90 -1.73 20.75
CA SER A 32 -37.26 -1.96 19.44
C SER A 32 -36.20 -0.91 19.11
N GLN A 33 -36.41 0.36 19.46
CA GLN A 33 -35.40 1.41 19.28
C GLN A 33 -34.19 1.25 20.20
N GLN A 34 -34.40 0.81 21.45
CA GLN A 34 -33.30 0.55 22.38
C GLN A 34 -32.47 -0.67 21.95
N GLU A 35 -33.14 -1.71 21.44
CA GLU A 35 -32.49 -2.89 20.88
C GLU A 35 -31.72 -2.54 19.59
N GLN A 36 -32.28 -1.71 18.71
CA GLN A 36 -31.59 -1.17 17.54
C GLN A 36 -30.34 -0.35 17.93
N ALA A 37 -30.42 0.49 18.97
CA ALA A 37 -29.26 1.28 19.42
C ALA A 37 -28.14 0.40 19.99
N LYS A 38 -28.48 -0.68 20.72
CA LYS A 38 -27.49 -1.66 21.21
C LYS A 38 -26.83 -2.41 20.05
N THR A 39 -27.65 -2.88 19.10
CA THR A 39 -27.16 -3.59 17.91
C THR A 39 -26.28 -2.68 17.05
N ALA A 40 -26.66 -1.42 16.83
CA ALA A 40 -25.85 -0.45 16.10
C ALA A 40 -24.49 -0.21 16.77
N SER A 41 -24.46 -0.04 18.10
CA SER A 41 -23.20 0.11 18.84
C SER A 41 -22.33 -1.15 18.77
N ALA A 42 -22.92 -2.34 18.91
CA ALA A 42 -22.20 -3.60 18.83
C ALA A 42 -21.61 -3.85 17.44
N ILE A 43 -22.36 -3.52 16.38
CA ILE A 43 -21.87 -3.57 14.99
C ILE A 43 -20.73 -2.57 14.78
N ALA A 44 -20.83 -1.35 15.33
CA ALA A 44 -19.76 -0.36 15.22
C ALA A 44 -18.48 -0.81 15.94
N ASP A 45 -18.58 -1.39 17.13
CA ASP A 45 -17.43 -1.97 17.84
C ASP A 45 -16.83 -3.17 17.07
N TYR A 46 -17.68 -4.04 16.51
CA TYR A 46 -17.26 -5.18 15.69
C TYR A 46 -16.54 -4.77 14.40
N ASN A 47 -17.09 -3.81 13.65
CA ASN A 47 -16.47 -3.27 12.45
C ASN A 47 -15.12 -2.63 12.77
N TYR A 48 -15.03 -1.89 13.88
CA TYR A 48 -13.78 -1.32 14.35
C TYR A 48 -12.72 -2.40 14.66
N ASP A 49 -13.10 -3.48 15.34
CA ASP A 49 -12.17 -4.57 15.66
C ASP A 49 -11.66 -5.28 14.39
N ILE A 50 -12.54 -5.50 13.40
CA ILE A 50 -12.14 -6.04 12.08
C ILE A 50 -11.18 -5.08 11.38
N GLU A 51 -11.51 -3.79 11.30
CA GLU A 51 -10.65 -2.79 10.65
C GLU A 51 -9.27 -2.72 11.34
N ARG A 52 -9.25 -2.74 12.67
CA ARG A 52 -8.01 -2.77 13.45
C ARG A 52 -7.18 -4.01 13.15
N GLN A 53 -7.80 -5.19 13.12
CA GLN A 53 -7.12 -6.45 12.84
C GLN A 53 -6.57 -6.47 11.40
N ASN A 54 -7.36 -6.04 10.42
CA ASN A 54 -6.92 -5.94 9.03
C ASN A 54 -5.76 -4.95 8.87
N ALA A 55 -5.83 -3.79 9.51
CA ALA A 55 -4.75 -2.80 9.51
C ALA A 55 -3.47 -3.35 10.16
N GLU A 56 -3.59 -4.12 11.24
CA GLU A 56 -2.45 -4.76 11.89
C GLU A 56 -1.80 -5.83 11.01
N VAL A 57 -2.59 -6.70 10.40
CA VAL A 57 -2.10 -7.73 9.47
C VAL A 57 -1.41 -7.09 8.27
N GLN A 58 -2.00 -6.06 7.66
CA GLN A 58 -1.40 -5.33 6.55
C GLN A 58 -0.06 -4.69 6.95
N ALA A 59 0.00 -4.03 8.12
CA ALA A 59 1.24 -3.43 8.61
C ALA A 59 2.33 -4.48 8.90
N LYS A 60 1.95 -5.63 9.47
CA LYS A 60 2.89 -6.74 9.74
C LYS A 60 3.41 -7.36 8.44
N MET A 61 2.55 -7.55 7.45
CA MET A 61 2.97 -8.03 6.14
C MET A 61 3.89 -7.02 5.44
N ALA A 62 3.58 -5.73 5.48
CA ALA A 62 4.42 -4.69 4.91
C ALA A 62 5.81 -4.65 5.58
N GLN A 63 5.86 -4.75 6.91
CA GLN A 63 7.14 -4.86 7.65
C GLN A 63 7.92 -6.12 7.27
N GLN A 64 7.25 -7.26 7.14
CA GLN A 64 7.89 -8.50 6.76
C GLN A 64 8.41 -8.47 5.33
N GLN A 65 7.66 -7.87 4.39
CA GLN A 65 8.10 -7.65 3.02
C GLN A 65 9.31 -6.71 2.96
N ALA A 66 9.33 -5.64 3.73
CA ALA A 66 10.46 -4.73 3.82
C ALA A 66 11.73 -5.44 4.35
N LEU A 67 11.59 -6.29 5.37
CA LEU A 67 12.69 -7.10 5.91
C LEU A 67 13.21 -8.10 4.88
N TRP A 68 12.31 -8.77 4.14
CA TRP A 68 12.70 -9.64 3.03
C TRP A 68 13.45 -8.90 1.92
N ARG A 69 12.98 -7.71 1.53
CA ARG A 69 13.68 -6.86 0.54
C ARG A 69 15.06 -6.44 1.05
N GLN A 70 15.17 -6.06 2.32
CA GLN A 70 16.46 -5.73 2.95
C GLN A 70 17.42 -6.92 2.94
N GLN A 71 16.95 -8.12 3.28
CA GLN A 71 17.78 -9.32 3.25
C GLN A 71 18.21 -9.69 1.82
N ALA A 72 17.29 -9.59 0.86
CA ALA A 72 17.58 -9.82 -0.55
C ALA A 72 18.63 -8.83 -1.08
N ALA A 73 18.51 -7.54 -0.73
CA ALA A 73 19.48 -6.51 -1.09
C ALA A 73 20.88 -6.80 -0.52
N GLN A 74 20.97 -7.28 0.73
CA GLN A 74 22.27 -7.66 1.32
C GLN A 74 22.90 -8.87 0.63
N VAL A 75 22.10 -9.89 0.29
CA VAL A 75 22.58 -11.05 -0.46
C VAL A 75 23.06 -10.63 -1.85
N GLN A 76 22.29 -9.79 -2.53
CA GLN A 76 22.66 -9.25 -3.84
C GLN A 76 23.97 -8.46 -3.77
N TYR A 77 24.11 -7.57 -2.78
CA TYR A 77 25.35 -6.83 -2.52
C TYR A 77 26.56 -7.76 -2.40
N GLN A 78 26.45 -8.84 -1.62
CA GLN A 78 27.55 -9.81 -1.43
C GLN A 78 27.85 -10.57 -2.73
N LEU A 79 26.84 -10.97 -3.49
CA LEU A 79 27.01 -11.62 -4.79
C LEU A 79 27.76 -10.71 -5.77
N ASP A 80 27.35 -9.44 -5.85
CA ASP A 80 27.98 -8.46 -6.74
C ASP A 80 29.43 -8.18 -6.33
N GLN A 81 29.72 -8.12 -5.02
CA GLN A 81 31.09 -8.00 -4.50
C GLN A 81 31.95 -9.22 -4.85
N ASN A 82 31.41 -10.43 -4.71
CA ASN A 82 32.12 -11.65 -5.07
C ASN A 82 32.38 -11.72 -6.59
N ASN A 83 31.40 -11.31 -7.41
CA ASN A 83 31.55 -11.22 -8.85
C ASN A 83 32.65 -10.22 -9.24
N ALA A 84 32.69 -9.05 -8.59
CA ALA A 84 33.74 -8.07 -8.81
C ALA A 84 35.13 -8.63 -8.48
N GLN A 85 35.27 -9.32 -7.34
CA GLN A 85 36.54 -9.96 -6.96
C GLN A 85 36.97 -11.03 -7.96
N TYR A 86 36.02 -11.83 -8.45
CA TYR A 86 36.29 -12.82 -9.50
C TYR A 86 36.79 -12.14 -10.79
N MET A 87 36.18 -11.03 -11.20
CA MET A 87 36.61 -10.26 -12.37
C MET A 87 38.00 -9.63 -12.17
N ASP A 88 38.33 -9.14 -10.96
CA ASP A 88 39.69 -8.68 -10.64
C ASP A 88 40.72 -9.81 -10.80
N GLN A 89 40.38 -11.03 -10.38
CA GLN A 89 41.25 -12.19 -10.54
C GLN A 89 41.47 -12.52 -12.02
N GLN A 90 40.41 -12.47 -12.84
CA GLN A 90 40.52 -12.65 -14.29
C GLN A 90 41.41 -11.57 -14.92
N ALA A 91 41.26 -10.31 -14.53
CA ALA A 91 42.09 -9.21 -15.00
C ALA A 91 43.59 -9.46 -14.72
N ARG A 92 43.92 -9.97 -13.53
CA ARG A 92 45.31 -10.33 -13.15
C ARG A 92 45.82 -11.55 -13.92
N ALA A 93 44.98 -12.56 -14.11
CA ALA A 93 45.33 -13.75 -14.88
C ALA A 93 45.71 -13.40 -16.32
N VAL A 94 44.94 -12.51 -16.95
CA VAL A 94 45.22 -11.99 -18.29
C VAL A 94 46.55 -11.24 -18.34
N GLN A 95 46.83 -10.37 -17.36
CA GLN A 95 48.12 -9.68 -17.27
C GLN A 95 49.29 -10.64 -17.15
N MET A 96 49.21 -11.62 -16.24
CA MET A 96 50.25 -12.64 -16.08
C MET A 96 50.47 -13.45 -17.37
N GLN A 97 49.39 -13.78 -18.09
CA GLN A 97 49.49 -14.50 -19.35
C GLN A 97 50.15 -13.64 -20.44
N ALA A 98 49.85 -12.35 -20.49
CA ALA A 98 50.44 -11.40 -21.43
C ALA A 98 51.94 -11.20 -21.18
N GLU A 99 52.34 -11.06 -19.92
CA GLU A 99 53.75 -10.98 -19.51
C GLU A 99 54.52 -12.25 -19.88
N GLU A 100 53.93 -13.42 -19.62
CA GLU A 100 54.50 -14.72 -19.98
C GLU A 100 54.64 -14.86 -21.52
N LYS A 101 53.64 -14.44 -22.29
CA LYS A 101 53.67 -14.43 -23.76
C LYS A 101 54.81 -13.52 -24.26
N ALA A 102 54.93 -12.30 -23.71
CA ALA A 102 56.00 -11.38 -24.04
C ALA A 102 57.38 -11.96 -23.72
N ARG A 103 57.53 -12.66 -22.57
CA ARG A 103 58.77 -13.35 -22.22
C ARG A 103 59.13 -14.42 -23.25
N ARG A 104 58.16 -15.26 -23.65
CA ARG A 104 58.38 -16.30 -24.68
C ARG A 104 58.80 -15.71 -26.02
N VAL A 105 58.16 -14.62 -26.46
CA VAL A 105 58.53 -13.91 -27.70
C VAL A 105 59.98 -13.44 -27.64
N ARG A 106 60.43 -12.87 -26.53
CA ARG A 106 61.83 -12.47 -26.34
C ARG A 106 62.78 -13.67 -26.37
N GLU A 107 62.48 -14.74 -25.63
CA GLU A 107 63.31 -15.96 -25.61
C GLU A 107 63.43 -16.60 -27.01
N GLU A 108 62.33 -16.69 -27.75
CA GLU A 108 62.30 -17.21 -29.13
C GLU A 108 63.04 -16.30 -30.10
N GLY A 109 62.89 -14.98 -29.93
CA GLY A 109 63.61 -13.97 -30.69
C GLY A 109 65.12 -14.04 -30.47
N GLU A 110 65.58 -14.15 -29.22
CA GLU A 110 66.98 -14.35 -28.86
C GLU A 110 67.55 -15.61 -29.50
N ARG A 111 66.82 -16.74 -29.46
CA ARG A 111 67.23 -17.99 -30.13
C ARG A 111 67.35 -17.80 -31.64
N THR A 112 66.45 -17.03 -32.25
CA THR A 112 66.46 -16.75 -33.70
C THR A 112 67.65 -15.87 -34.09
N LEU A 113 67.88 -14.79 -33.34
CA LEU A 113 69.04 -13.91 -33.52
C LEU A 113 70.36 -14.65 -33.31
N ALA A 114 70.43 -15.53 -32.30
CA ALA A 114 71.61 -16.36 -32.05
C ALA A 114 71.91 -17.29 -33.24
N LYS A 115 70.87 -17.94 -33.82
CA LYS A 115 71.01 -18.77 -35.02
C LYS A 115 71.48 -17.94 -36.23
N GLN A 116 70.91 -16.76 -36.45
CA GLN A 116 71.32 -15.87 -37.54
C GLN A 116 72.78 -15.43 -37.38
N ARG A 117 73.20 -15.03 -36.18
CA ARG A 117 74.61 -14.68 -35.87
C ARG A 117 75.55 -15.86 -36.13
N ALA A 118 75.17 -17.07 -35.71
CA ALA A 118 75.97 -18.27 -35.96
C ALA A 118 76.10 -18.59 -37.45
N GLN A 119 75.02 -18.42 -38.23
CA GLN A 119 75.05 -18.60 -39.68
C GLN A 119 75.94 -17.57 -40.37
N TYR A 120 75.86 -16.29 -39.99
CA TYR A 120 76.76 -15.25 -40.52
C TYR A 120 78.22 -15.54 -40.17
N ALA A 121 78.51 -15.93 -38.92
CA ALA A 121 79.85 -16.31 -38.49
C ALA A 121 80.39 -17.52 -39.29
N ALA A 122 79.56 -18.54 -39.53
CA ALA A 122 79.94 -19.72 -40.31
C ALA A 122 80.18 -19.41 -41.79
N SER A 123 79.51 -18.39 -42.34
CA SER A 123 79.66 -18.00 -43.75
C SER A 123 80.95 -17.23 -44.06
N GLY A 124 81.74 -16.85 -43.05
CA GLY A 124 82.99 -16.10 -43.23
C GLY A 124 82.79 -14.65 -43.72
N VAL A 125 81.53 -14.17 -43.76
CA VAL A 125 81.20 -12.80 -44.12
C VAL A 125 81.63 -11.88 -42.97
N VAL A 126 82.56 -10.97 -43.25
CA VAL A 126 82.97 -9.94 -42.29
C VAL A 126 81.78 -9.02 -42.03
N ASN A 127 81.45 -8.77 -40.76
CA ASN A 127 80.20 -8.12 -40.30
C ASN A 127 80.04 -6.63 -40.68
N GLU A 128 80.70 -6.12 -41.71
CA GLU A 128 80.69 -4.70 -42.03
C GLU A 128 79.43 -4.29 -42.81
N GLY A 129 78.60 -3.46 -42.15
CA GLY A 129 77.48 -2.73 -42.76
C GLY A 129 76.14 -3.48 -42.72
N THR A 130 75.88 -4.31 -43.71
CA THR A 130 74.53 -4.82 -44.01
C THR A 130 74.00 -5.87 -43.02
N PRO A 131 74.80 -6.86 -42.55
CA PRO A 131 74.30 -7.88 -41.63
C PRO A 131 73.90 -7.34 -40.26
N LEU A 132 74.62 -6.32 -39.75
CA LEU A 132 74.32 -5.71 -38.46
C LEU A 132 73.00 -4.93 -38.50
N ALA A 133 72.73 -4.23 -39.60
CA ALA A 133 71.46 -3.52 -39.80
C ALA A 133 70.27 -4.48 -39.78
N VAL A 134 70.36 -5.62 -40.48
CA VAL A 134 69.30 -6.65 -40.51
C VAL A 134 69.07 -7.27 -39.12
N LEU A 135 70.14 -7.55 -38.36
CA LEU A 135 70.02 -8.05 -36.99
C LEU A 135 69.38 -7.02 -36.04
N SER A 136 69.71 -5.74 -36.20
CA SER A 136 69.11 -4.64 -35.43
C SER A 136 67.62 -4.50 -35.73
N GLU A 137 67.24 -4.51 -37.01
CA GLU A 137 65.83 -4.45 -37.43
C GLU A 137 65.05 -5.64 -36.90
N SER A 138 65.64 -6.85 -37.00
CA SER A 138 65.04 -8.08 -36.46
C SER A 138 64.83 -7.99 -34.94
N ALA A 139 65.80 -7.48 -34.18
CA ALA A 139 65.68 -7.27 -32.75
C ALA A 139 64.58 -6.25 -32.41
N GLY A 140 64.46 -5.18 -33.20
CA GLY A 140 63.38 -4.19 -33.07
C GLY A 140 62.00 -4.80 -33.26
N LEU A 141 61.82 -5.65 -34.28
CA LEU A 141 60.56 -6.35 -34.52
C LEU A 141 60.20 -7.33 -33.40
N ILE A 142 61.18 -8.04 -32.82
CA ILE A 142 60.96 -8.96 -31.69
C ILE A 142 60.45 -8.18 -30.47
N GLU A 143 61.08 -7.05 -30.13
CA GLU A 143 60.66 -6.26 -28.98
C GLU A 143 59.30 -5.60 -29.23
N LEU A 144 59.03 -5.12 -30.45
CA LEU A 144 57.70 -4.63 -30.83
C LEU A 144 56.63 -5.71 -30.63
N ASN A 145 56.87 -6.94 -31.09
CA ASN A 145 55.94 -8.05 -30.90
C ASN A 145 55.72 -8.39 -29.41
N ALA A 146 56.77 -8.27 -28.58
CA ALA A 146 56.65 -8.47 -27.14
C ALA A 146 55.81 -7.36 -26.49
N GLN A 147 55.98 -6.11 -26.92
CA GLN A 147 55.17 -4.97 -26.47
C GLN A 147 53.71 -5.09 -26.91
N ASP A 148 53.46 -5.53 -28.13
CA ASP A 148 52.10 -5.79 -28.65
C ASP A 148 51.37 -6.85 -27.80
N ALA A 149 52.08 -7.90 -27.37
CA ALA A 149 51.51 -8.91 -26.49
C ALA A 149 51.11 -8.35 -25.11
N ILE A 150 51.93 -7.46 -24.53
CA ILE A 150 51.61 -6.78 -23.25
C ILE A 150 50.41 -5.85 -23.46
N TYR A 151 50.43 -5.03 -24.51
CA TYR A 151 49.35 -4.10 -24.82
C TYR A 151 48.00 -4.82 -25.03
N GLU A 152 48.00 -5.93 -25.77
CA GLU A 152 46.81 -6.77 -25.94
C GLU A 152 46.26 -7.25 -24.58
N GLY A 153 47.14 -7.71 -23.69
CA GLY A 153 46.79 -8.10 -22.34
C GLY A 153 46.23 -6.96 -21.49
N ASP A 154 46.83 -5.78 -21.55
CA ASP A 154 46.39 -4.60 -20.82
C ASP A 154 44.99 -4.14 -21.25
N VAL A 155 44.70 -4.14 -22.55
CA VAL A 155 43.37 -3.81 -23.07
C VAL A 155 42.32 -4.79 -22.53
N GLN A 156 42.60 -6.09 -22.58
CA GLN A 156 41.70 -7.12 -22.06
C GLN A 156 41.54 -7.03 -20.53
N SER A 157 42.63 -6.80 -19.80
CA SER A 157 42.61 -6.62 -18.35
C SER A 157 41.77 -5.42 -17.92
N ARG A 158 41.89 -4.28 -18.63
CA ARG A 158 41.07 -3.09 -18.40
C ARG A 158 39.58 -3.35 -18.63
N ASP A 159 39.22 -4.17 -19.62
CA ASP A 159 37.83 -4.57 -19.82
C ASP A 159 37.27 -5.34 -18.61
N TRP A 160 38.04 -6.28 -18.07
CA TRP A 160 37.68 -7.01 -16.84
C TRP A 160 37.57 -6.09 -15.62
N LEU A 161 38.51 -5.17 -15.44
CA LEU A 161 38.46 -4.19 -14.35
C LEU A 161 37.24 -3.28 -14.44
N ARG A 162 36.86 -2.86 -15.66
CA ARG A 162 35.62 -2.08 -15.87
C ARG A 162 34.38 -2.88 -15.49
N LYS A 163 34.30 -4.17 -15.85
CA LYS A 163 33.20 -5.06 -15.42
C LYS A 163 33.18 -5.22 -13.90
N ALA A 164 34.35 -5.36 -13.27
CA ALA A 164 34.45 -5.42 -11.81
C ALA A 164 33.95 -4.13 -11.15
N GLU A 165 34.30 -2.98 -11.70
CA GLU A 165 33.82 -1.68 -11.24
C GLU A 165 32.31 -1.52 -11.42
N GLU A 166 31.77 -1.96 -12.56
CA GLU A 166 30.32 -1.97 -12.79
C GLU A 166 29.59 -2.84 -11.76
N ALA A 167 30.08 -4.04 -11.46
CA ALA A 167 29.52 -4.91 -10.43
C ALA A 167 29.56 -4.24 -9.03
N ARG A 168 30.68 -3.57 -8.68
CA ARG A 168 30.75 -2.79 -7.43
C ARG A 168 29.81 -1.60 -7.41
N TYR A 169 29.50 -1.01 -8.56
CA TYR A 169 28.55 0.09 -8.66
C TYR A 169 27.11 -0.43 -8.46
N GLN A 170 26.76 -1.55 -9.10
CA GLN A 170 25.48 -2.24 -8.90
C GLN A 170 25.29 -2.65 -7.43
N SER A 171 26.35 -3.11 -6.77
CA SER A 171 26.30 -3.41 -5.33
C SER A 171 26.02 -2.16 -4.49
N LYS A 172 26.61 -1.00 -4.80
CA LYS A 172 26.26 0.26 -4.11
C LYS A 172 24.80 0.66 -4.31
N PHE A 173 24.22 0.37 -5.47
CA PHE A 173 22.79 0.61 -5.72
C PHE A 173 21.89 -0.26 -4.85
N SER A 174 22.23 -1.53 -4.62
CA SER A 174 21.43 -2.38 -3.73
C SER A 174 21.43 -1.91 -2.28
N LEU A 175 22.50 -1.25 -1.81
CA LEU A 175 22.51 -0.56 -0.51
C LEU A 175 21.58 0.66 -0.47
N PHE A 176 21.41 1.36 -1.59
CA PHE A 176 20.44 2.45 -1.68
C PHE A 176 19.01 1.92 -1.62
N ASP A 177 18.72 0.82 -2.31
CA ASP A 177 17.43 0.13 -2.23
C ASP A 177 17.12 -0.38 -0.82
N GLN A 178 18.15 -0.78 -0.06
CA GLN A 178 17.99 -1.11 1.35
C GLN A 178 17.54 0.11 2.18
N GLN A 179 18.08 1.31 1.90
CA GLN A 179 17.67 2.52 2.61
C GLN A 179 16.24 2.93 2.26
N THR A 180 15.86 2.85 0.98
CA THR A 180 14.49 3.18 0.53
C THR A 180 13.46 2.21 1.11
N ALA A 181 13.77 0.92 1.21
CA ALA A 181 12.92 -0.06 1.89
C ALA A 181 12.67 0.30 3.38
N GLY A 182 13.67 0.89 4.05
CA GLY A 182 13.52 1.41 5.41
C GLY A 182 12.51 2.57 5.50
N TYR A 183 12.52 3.48 4.52
CA TYR A 183 11.54 4.57 4.43
C TYR A 183 10.13 4.04 4.10
N GLU A 184 9.99 3.05 3.22
CA GLU A 184 8.71 2.40 2.95
C GLU A 184 8.12 1.75 4.21
N ALA A 185 8.95 1.06 5.00
CA ALA A 185 8.51 0.47 6.27
C ALA A 185 8.04 1.54 7.27
N ALA A 186 8.74 2.68 7.34
CA ALA A 186 8.33 3.82 8.16
C ALA A 186 7.02 4.44 7.67
N ALA A 187 6.85 4.59 6.34
CA ALA A 187 5.63 5.08 5.73
C ALA A 187 4.44 4.13 5.97
N ALA A 188 4.64 2.82 5.88
CA ALA A 188 3.62 1.81 6.20
C ALA A 188 3.16 1.91 7.67
N LYS A 189 4.10 2.19 8.59
CA LYS A 189 3.77 2.44 10.00
C LYS A 189 2.94 3.72 10.18
N ALA A 190 3.28 4.79 9.45
CA ALA A 190 2.48 6.02 9.46
C ALA A 190 1.08 5.80 8.88
N GLY A 191 0.96 5.05 7.78
CA GLY A 191 -0.31 4.65 7.18
C GLY A 191 -1.20 3.88 8.17
N LYS A 192 -0.64 2.94 8.94
CA LYS A 192 -1.38 2.24 10.01
C LYS A 192 -2.02 3.21 11.01
N VAL A 193 -1.28 4.23 11.44
CA VAL A 193 -1.80 5.23 12.40
C VAL A 193 -2.98 6.00 11.82
N ILE A 194 -2.90 6.43 10.56
CA ILE A 194 -3.99 7.13 9.86
C ILE A 194 -5.22 6.22 9.71
N SER A 195 -5.03 4.95 9.33
CA SER A 195 -6.12 3.99 9.22
C SER A 195 -6.82 3.74 10.55
N LEU A 196 -6.06 3.64 11.65
CA LEU A 196 -6.62 3.48 13.00
C LEU A 196 -7.41 4.72 13.44
N GLN A 197 -6.88 5.93 13.17
CA GLN A 197 -7.62 7.17 13.46
C GLN A 197 -8.93 7.25 12.66
N THR A 198 -8.93 6.79 11.41
CA THR A 198 -10.13 6.75 10.57
C THR A 198 -11.16 5.75 11.14
N ALA A 199 -10.69 4.58 11.58
CA ALA A 199 -11.54 3.58 12.23
C ALA A 199 -12.15 4.11 13.55
N GLU A 200 -11.36 4.85 14.35
CA GLU A 200 -11.86 5.51 15.57
C GLU A 200 -12.93 6.56 15.27
N LEU A 201 -12.76 7.36 14.21
CA LEU A 201 -13.76 8.33 13.76
C LEU A 201 -15.07 7.63 13.32
N ASN A 202 -14.97 6.55 12.55
CA ASN A 202 -16.13 5.75 12.14
C ASN A 202 -16.87 5.14 13.34
N ARG A 203 -16.11 4.60 14.30
CA ARG A 203 -16.65 4.08 15.56
C ARG A 203 -17.35 5.17 16.36
N ALA A 204 -16.75 6.36 16.48
CA ALA A 204 -17.34 7.49 17.18
C ALA A 204 -18.63 7.97 16.50
N ALA A 205 -18.65 8.06 15.17
CA ALA A 205 -19.84 8.39 14.39
C ALA A 205 -20.97 7.37 14.57
N GLY A 206 -20.65 6.07 14.56
CA GLY A 206 -21.61 4.99 14.82
C GLY A 206 -22.21 5.06 16.23
N LYS A 207 -21.39 5.38 17.25
CA LYS A 207 -21.86 5.61 18.63
C LYS A 207 -22.75 6.85 18.74
N ALA A 208 -22.39 7.95 18.07
CA ALA A 208 -23.20 9.16 18.04
C ALA A 208 -24.56 8.90 17.37
N GLN A 209 -24.62 8.10 16.31
CA GLN A 209 -25.87 7.69 15.68
C GLN A 209 -26.72 6.82 16.63
N ALA A 210 -26.10 5.89 17.35
CA ALA A 210 -26.78 5.09 18.38
C ALA A 210 -27.34 5.95 19.52
N GLU A 211 -26.61 6.99 19.93
CA GLU A 211 -27.08 7.98 20.90
C GLU A 211 -28.23 8.83 20.33
N GLY A 212 -28.17 9.21 19.06
CA GLY A 212 -29.27 9.85 18.34
C GLY A 212 -30.56 9.03 18.36
N TYR A 213 -30.50 7.71 18.15
CA TYR A 213 -31.67 6.84 18.29
C TYR A 213 -32.23 6.82 19.71
N ARG A 214 -31.36 6.86 20.73
CA ARG A 214 -31.80 6.98 22.13
C ARG A 214 -32.48 8.31 22.39
N ILE A 215 -31.92 9.43 21.93
CA ILE A 215 -32.52 10.75 22.13
C ILE A 215 -33.84 10.88 21.37
N SER A 216 -33.92 10.37 20.13
CA SER A 216 -35.15 10.37 19.33
C SER A 216 -36.25 9.52 19.96
N SER A 217 -35.91 8.42 20.64
CA SER A 217 -36.89 7.61 21.36
C SER A 217 -37.52 8.37 22.52
N TYR A 218 -36.71 9.13 23.27
CA TYR A 218 -37.20 10.05 24.31
C TYR A 218 -38.01 11.22 23.74
N GLY A 219 -37.59 11.78 22.61
CA GLY A 219 -38.32 12.85 21.92
C GLY A 219 -39.71 12.42 21.43
N THR A 220 -39.83 11.18 20.93
CA THR A 220 -41.09 10.62 20.44
C THR A 220 -42.05 10.30 21.60
N LEU A 221 -41.52 9.90 22.76
CA LEU A 221 -42.28 9.77 24.00
C LEU A 221 -42.91 11.10 24.44
N LEU A 222 -42.13 12.17 24.45
CA LEU A 222 -42.60 13.50 24.83
C LEU A 222 -43.61 14.06 23.81
N GLY A 223 -43.33 13.89 22.51
CA GLY A 223 -44.24 14.28 21.43
C GLY A 223 -45.56 13.50 21.44
N GLY A 224 -45.50 12.18 21.63
CA GLY A 224 -46.70 11.33 21.71
C GLY A 224 -47.59 11.66 22.90
N VAL A 225 -47.02 12.01 24.06
CA VAL A 225 -47.79 12.49 25.22
C VAL A 225 -48.43 13.85 24.92
N SER A 226 -47.73 14.75 24.23
CA SER A 226 -48.27 16.03 23.77
C SER A 226 -49.42 15.86 22.78
N ASP A 227 -49.31 14.93 21.84
CA ASP A 227 -50.37 14.66 20.85
C ASP A 227 -51.59 13.97 21.46
N ILE A 228 -51.40 13.12 22.48
CA ILE A 228 -52.51 12.56 23.27
C ILE A 228 -53.20 13.68 24.07
N ALA A 229 -52.44 14.58 24.69
CA ALA A 229 -52.99 15.71 25.45
C ALA A 229 -53.71 16.73 24.54
N SER A 230 -53.18 17.00 23.34
CA SER A 230 -53.81 17.88 22.35
C SER A 230 -55.07 17.23 21.78
N THR A 231 -55.04 15.94 21.45
CA THR A 231 -56.22 15.22 20.95
C THR A 231 -57.32 15.11 22.02
N ALA A 232 -56.96 14.88 23.28
CA ALA A 232 -57.90 14.85 24.39
C ALA A 232 -58.54 16.23 24.66
N SER A 233 -57.77 17.31 24.58
CA SER A 233 -58.31 18.68 24.72
C SER A 233 -59.21 19.07 23.55
N TYR A 234 -58.83 18.78 22.30
CA TYR A 234 -59.70 18.99 21.14
C TYR A 234 -61.00 18.16 21.19
N GLY A 235 -60.95 16.94 21.73
CA GLY A 235 -62.14 16.11 21.94
C GLY A 235 -63.09 16.69 22.98
N LEU A 236 -62.56 17.22 24.09
CA LEU A 236 -63.36 17.85 25.15
C LEU A 236 -64.02 19.15 24.69
N ASP A 237 -63.32 20.00 23.93
CA ASP A 237 -63.89 21.23 23.38
C ASP A 237 -65.05 20.94 22.42
N ARG A 238 -64.92 19.89 21.59
CA ARG A 238 -65.98 19.47 20.67
C ARG A 238 -67.19 18.87 21.40
N TYR A 239 -66.97 18.15 22.49
CA TYR A 239 -68.07 17.64 23.32
C TYR A 239 -68.80 18.78 24.05
N SER A 240 -68.07 19.80 24.51
CA SER A 240 -68.66 20.96 25.19
C SER A 240 -69.53 21.82 24.26
N SER A 241 -69.13 21.97 22.99
CA SER A 241 -69.88 22.74 21.99
C SER A 241 -71.16 22.02 21.57
N LEU A 242 -71.11 20.71 21.33
CA LEU A 242 -72.32 19.92 21.03
C LEU A 242 -73.35 19.96 22.17
N ARG A 243 -72.92 19.92 23.43
CA ARG A 243 -73.83 20.04 24.58
C ARG A 243 -74.49 21.42 24.69
N LYS A 244 -73.79 22.50 24.27
CA LYS A 244 -74.37 23.85 24.24
C LYS A 244 -75.43 23.97 23.15
N ASP A 245 -75.21 23.37 21.99
CA ASP A 245 -76.18 23.39 20.89
C ASP A 245 -77.47 22.64 21.24
N ASP A 246 -77.38 21.51 21.95
CA ASP A 246 -78.55 20.77 22.43
C ASP A 246 -79.32 21.53 23.53
N ALA A 247 -78.62 22.23 24.41
CA ALA A 247 -79.25 23.08 25.42
C ALA A 247 -79.99 24.27 24.78
N LEU A 248 -79.43 24.88 23.73
CA LEU A 248 -80.07 25.97 23.00
C LEU A 248 -81.32 25.50 22.25
N LYS A 249 -81.27 24.32 21.60
CA LYS A 249 -82.45 23.74 20.93
C LYS A 249 -83.58 23.38 21.91
N SER A 250 -83.24 22.84 23.08
CA SER A 250 -84.21 22.55 24.16
C SER A 250 -84.90 23.83 24.67
N THR A 251 -84.16 24.93 24.76
CA THR A 251 -84.71 26.22 25.24
C THR A 251 -85.62 26.87 24.20
N ALA A 252 -85.27 26.78 22.91
CA ALA A 252 -86.11 27.27 21.82
C ALA A 252 -87.44 26.49 21.70
N ALA A 253 -87.44 25.19 21.96
CA ALA A 253 -88.65 24.37 21.93
C ALA A 253 -89.68 24.76 23.02
N LYS A 254 -89.23 25.31 24.16
CA LYS A 254 -90.12 25.77 25.25
C LYS A 254 -90.73 27.15 25.03
N THR A 255 -90.19 27.97 24.14
CA THR A 255 -90.70 29.33 23.86
C THR A 255 -91.72 29.37 22.73
N SER A 256 -91.90 28.29 21.98
CA SER A 256 -92.86 28.19 20.88
C SER A 256 -94.27 27.74 21.31
N THR A 257 -94.53 27.53 22.61
CA THR A 257 -95.78 26.96 23.15
C THR A 257 -96.58 27.92 24.03
N ASN A 258 -96.35 29.22 23.91
CA ASN A 258 -97.21 30.27 24.48
C ASN A 258 -97.78 31.15 23.38
#